data_AF-A0A7W0RC57-F1
#
_entry.id   AF-A0A7W0RC57-F1
#
_cell.length_a   1.000
_cell.length_b   1.000
_cell.length_c   1.000
_cell.angle_alpha   90.00
_cell.angle_beta   90.00
_cell.angle_gamma   90.00
#
_symmetry.space_group_name_H-M   'P 1'
#
loop_
_entity.id
_entity.type
_entity.pdbx_description
1 polymer ?
#
loop_
_entity_poly.entity_id
_entity_poly.type
_entity_poly.pdbx_seq_one_letter_code
_entity_poly.pdbx_strand_id
1 'polypeptide(L)'
;MFRAVLAAYGTNQLIKVIVRRPRPQDKVIETATELSYPSAHAATSLAAARAVPQLYPAAVLMAGSRIALRVHHPSDVIAGAALGTAVAELAAP
;
A
#
# COMPACT_ATOMS: atom_id res chain seq x y z
N MET A 1 5.85 -14.79 4.85
CA MET A 1 6.18 -13.34 4.72
C MET A 1 6.47 -12.92 3.28
N PHE A 2 7.62 -13.28 2.70
CA PHE A 2 8.07 -12.73 1.41
C PHE A 2 7.08 -12.96 0.25
N ARG A 3 6.49 -14.16 0.16
CA ARG A 3 5.48 -14.50 -0.85
C ARG A 3 4.23 -13.59 -0.78
N ALA A 4 3.71 -13.34 0.43
CA ALA A 4 2.57 -12.46 0.64
C ALA A 4 2.85 -11.01 0.24
N VAL A 5 4.05 -10.50 0.57
CA VAL A 5 4.47 -9.15 0.20
C VAL A 5 4.62 -9.02 -1.32
N LEU A 6 5.24 -10.00 -1.98
CA LEU A 6 5.36 -10.02 -3.44
C LEU A 6 4.00 -10.10 -4.13
N ALA A 7 3.11 -10.97 -3.66
CA ALA A 7 1.75 -11.08 -4.17
C ALA A 7 0.98 -9.76 -3.98
N ALA A 8 1.07 -9.14 -2.80
CA ALA A 8 0.42 -7.86 -2.51
C ALA A 8 0.95 -6.74 -3.43
N TYR A 9 2.27 -6.67 -3.63
CA TYR A 9 2.89 -5.72 -4.54
C TYR A 9 2.43 -5.95 -5.99
N GLY A 10 2.48 -7.19 -6.47
CA GLY A 10 2.05 -7.55 -7.82
C GLY A 10 0.59 -7.16 -8.08
N THR A 11 -0.33 -7.60 -7.21
CA THR A 11 -1.75 -7.25 -7.31
C THR A 11 -1.97 -5.75 -7.24
N ASN A 12 -1.25 -5.04 -6.36
CA ASN A 12 -1.33 -3.58 -6.28
C ASN A 12 -0.89 -2.91 -7.59
N GLN A 13 0.20 -3.37 -8.24
CA GLN A 13 0.64 -2.81 -9.52
C GLN A 13 -0.38 -3.04 -10.63
N LEU A 14 -0.98 -4.25 -10.69
CA LEU A 14 -2.03 -4.55 -11.66
C LEU A 14 -3.24 -3.61 -11.48
N ILE A 15 -3.72 -3.44 -10.25
CA ILE A 15 -4.83 -2.51 -9.98
C ILE A 15 -4.43 -1.07 -10.33
N LYS A 16 -3.19 -0.67 -10.04
CA LYS A 16 -2.69 0.69 -10.29
C LYS A 16 -2.71 1.06 -11.76
N VAL A 17 -2.29 0.15 -12.64
CA VAL A 17 -2.30 0.41 -14.10
C VAL A 17 -3.70 0.39 -14.71
N ILE A 18 -4.67 -0.23 -14.03
CA ILE A 18 -6.09 -0.25 -14.43
C ILE A 18 -6.81 1.03 -13.96
N VAL A 19 -6.75 1.34 -12.67
CA VAL A 19 -7.52 2.44 -12.07
C VAL A 19 -6.94 3.81 -12.44
N ARG A 20 -5.62 3.91 -12.61
CA ARG A 20 -4.90 5.10 -13.09
C ARG A 20 -5.27 6.41 -12.40
N ARG A 21 -5.67 6.36 -11.12
CA ARG A 21 -6.05 7.55 -10.36
C ARG A 21 -4.84 8.50 -10.23
N PRO A 22 -4.99 9.81 -10.46
CA PRO A 22 -3.90 10.77 -10.26
C PRO A 22 -3.59 11.00 -8.79
N ARG A 23 -2.34 11.39 -8.49
CA ARG A 23 -1.92 11.86 -7.15
C ARG A 23 -2.48 13.23 -6.81
N PRO A 24 -2.53 13.60 -5.52
CA PRO A 24 -2.77 14.99 -5.13
C PRO A 24 -1.75 15.93 -5.80
N GLN A 25 -2.22 17.09 -6.24
CA GLN A 25 -1.39 18.04 -7.00
C GLN A 25 -0.38 18.77 -6.10
N ASP A 26 -0.70 18.90 -4.81
CA ASP A 26 0.09 19.56 -3.77
C ASP A 26 1.00 18.59 -3.00
N LYS A 27 1.47 17.53 -3.67
CA LYS A 27 2.43 16.57 -3.13
C LYS A 27 3.72 17.27 -2.69
N VAL A 28 4.26 16.88 -1.53
CA VAL A 28 5.45 17.54 -0.95
C VAL A 28 6.77 16.85 -1.30
N ILE A 29 6.70 15.71 -1.99
CA ILE A 29 7.86 14.95 -2.48
C ILE A 29 7.57 14.41 -3.89
N GLU A 30 8.64 14.13 -4.63
CA GLU A 30 8.55 13.39 -5.90
C GLU A 30 8.19 11.92 -5.69
N THR A 31 7.59 11.32 -6.72
CA THR A 31 7.18 9.92 -6.71
C THR A 31 7.54 9.26 -8.03
N ALA A 32 7.83 7.96 -8.00
CA ALA A 32 8.25 7.20 -9.19
C ALA A 32 7.22 7.16 -10.35
N THR A 33 5.96 7.50 -10.08
CA THR A 33 4.88 7.56 -11.08
C THR A 33 3.99 8.78 -10.79
N GLU A 34 2.87 8.94 -11.48
CA GLU A 34 1.79 9.86 -11.07
C GLU A 34 0.50 9.12 -10.62
N LEU A 35 0.57 7.79 -10.49
CA LEU A 35 -0.58 6.94 -10.16
C LEU A 35 -0.69 6.68 -8.65
N SER A 36 -1.82 7.10 -8.07
CA SER A 36 -2.09 7.09 -6.63
C SER A 36 -2.76 5.80 -6.14
N TYR A 37 -3.77 5.28 -6.82
CA TYR A 37 -4.52 4.13 -6.32
C TYR A 37 -3.90 2.78 -6.73
N PRO A 38 -3.95 1.73 -5.87
CA PRO A 38 -3.92 1.82 -4.42
C PRO A 38 -2.50 2.18 -3.91
N SER A 39 -2.38 2.45 -2.60
CA SER A 39 -1.08 2.70 -1.97
C SER A 39 -0.27 1.41 -1.83
N ALA A 40 0.81 1.30 -2.60
CA ALA A 40 1.74 0.17 -2.54
C ALA A 40 2.42 0.05 -1.17
N HIS A 41 2.77 1.19 -0.54
CA HIS A 41 3.38 1.21 0.79
C HIS A 41 2.43 0.67 1.85
N ALA A 42 1.14 1.04 1.80
CA ALA A 42 0.16 0.50 2.72
C ALA A 42 -0.04 -1.01 2.49
N ALA A 43 -0.16 -1.44 1.23
CA ALA A 43 -0.36 -2.85 0.90
C ALA A 43 0.80 -3.74 1.34
N THR A 44 2.04 -3.40 0.99
CA THR A 44 3.20 -4.24 1.32
C THR A 44 3.54 -4.20 2.81
N SER A 45 3.40 -3.04 3.48
CA SER A 45 3.66 -2.95 4.91
C SER A 45 2.63 -3.71 5.74
N LEU A 46 1.33 -3.65 5.40
CA LEU A 46 0.32 -4.43 6.12
C LEU A 46 0.43 -5.93 5.81
N ALA A 47 0.74 -6.31 4.57
CA ALA A 47 1.02 -7.71 4.23
C ALA A 47 2.21 -8.27 5.02
N ALA A 48 3.28 -7.47 5.21
CA ALA A 48 4.41 -7.84 6.05
C ALA A 48 4.02 -7.95 7.53
N ALA A 49 3.23 -7.01 8.05
CA ALA A 49 2.78 -7.01 9.43
C ALA A 49 1.85 -8.19 9.76
N ARG A 50 1.12 -8.75 8.78
CA ARG A 50 0.37 -10.01 8.99
C ARG A 50 1.29 -11.19 9.29
N ALA A 51 2.47 -11.25 8.66
CA ALA A 51 3.44 -12.31 8.90
C ALA A 51 4.34 -12.03 10.12
N VAL A 52 4.58 -10.76 10.44
CA VAL A 52 5.41 -10.31 11.57
C VAL A 52 4.64 -9.23 12.34
N PRO A 53 3.78 -9.60 13.29
CA PRO A 53 2.89 -8.66 13.99
C PRO A 53 3.60 -7.49 14.68
N GLN A 54 4.86 -7.65 15.07
CA GLN A 54 5.68 -6.60 15.65
C GLN A 54 5.87 -5.39 14.71
N LEU A 55 5.64 -5.57 13.40
CA LEU A 55 5.73 -4.51 12.40
C LEU A 55 4.47 -3.65 12.29
N TYR A 56 3.35 -3.98 12.96
CA TYR A 56 2.11 -3.19 12.85
C TYR A 56 2.31 -1.69 13.14
N PRO A 57 3.02 -1.27 14.21
CA PRO A 57 3.27 0.14 14.45
C PRO A 57 3.99 0.82 13.27
N ALA A 58 5.05 0.19 12.77
CA ALA A 58 5.80 0.69 11.61
C ALA A 58 4.95 0.70 10.33
N ALA A 59 4.10 -0.30 10.13
CA ALA A 59 3.21 -0.40 8.97
C ALA A 59 2.13 0.69 8.97
N VAL A 60 1.55 0.99 10.14
CA VAL A 60 0.58 2.08 10.31
C VAL A 60 1.25 3.43 10.08
N LEU A 61 2.45 3.65 10.65
CA LEU A 61 3.21 4.89 10.41
C LEU A 61 3.58 5.05 8.93
N MET A 62 4.00 3.97 8.28
CA MET A 62 4.31 3.97 6.85
C MET A 62 3.06 4.32 6.02
N ALA A 63 1.92 3.69 6.29
CA ALA A 63 0.65 3.98 5.63
C ALA A 63 0.21 5.45 5.86
N GLY A 64 0.23 5.93 7.10
CA GLY A 64 -0.16 7.29 7.46
C GLY A 64 0.75 8.37 6.87
N SER A 65 2.06 8.10 6.78
CA SER A 65 3.02 9.03 6.16
C SER A 65 2.67 9.36 4.71
N ARG A 66 1.98 8.46 4.00
CA ARG A 66 1.57 8.70 2.60
C ARG A 66 0.51 9.79 2.46
N ILE A 67 -0.35 9.92 3.47
CA ILE A 67 -1.34 11.00 3.57
C ILE A 67 -0.65 12.28 4.02
N ALA A 68 0.22 12.21 5.04
CA ALA A 68 0.97 13.36 5.54
C ALA A 68 1.83 14.03 4.46
N LEU A 69 2.43 13.23 3.57
CA LEU A 69 3.21 13.69 2.42
C LEU A 69 2.35 14.05 1.19
N ARG A 70 1.03 13.90 1.29
CA ARG A 70 0.07 14.16 0.20
C ARG A 70 0.39 13.43 -1.10
N VAL A 71 1.01 12.25 -1.00
CA VAL A 71 1.32 11.40 -2.17
C VAL A 71 0.21 10.39 -2.46
N HIS A 72 -0.74 10.24 -1.54
CA HIS A 72 -1.92 9.40 -1.65
C HIS A 72 -3.12 10.06 -0.97
N HIS A 73 -4.29 9.79 -1.50
CA HIS A 73 -5.55 10.13 -0.83
C HIS A 73 -5.83 9.12 0.28
N PRO A 74 -6.62 9.47 1.32
CA PRO A 74 -6.97 8.53 2.40
C PRO A 74 -7.57 7.21 1.88
N SER A 75 -8.41 7.26 0.84
CA SER A 75 -9.00 6.08 0.21
C SER A 75 -7.97 5.14 -0.44
N ASP A 76 -6.88 5.67 -1.01
CA ASP A 76 -5.82 4.84 -1.60
C ASP A 76 -5.09 4.04 -0.52
N VAL A 77 -4.94 4.64 0.67
CA VAL A 77 -4.25 4.04 1.83
C VAL A 77 -5.13 2.97 2.48
N ILE A 78 -6.41 3.25 2.68
CA ILE A 78 -7.39 2.28 3.18
C ILE A 78 -7.47 1.07 2.23
N ALA A 79 -7.60 1.33 0.93
CA ALA A 79 -7.64 0.26 -0.07
C ALA A 79 -6.35 -0.55 -0.12
N GLY A 80 -5.19 0.12 -0.05
CA GLY A 80 -3.89 -0.56 0.03
C GLY A 80 -3.79 -1.45 1.26
N ALA A 81 -4.14 -0.94 2.45
CA ALA A 81 -4.11 -1.71 3.70
C ALA A 81 -5.06 -2.92 3.65
N ALA A 82 -6.27 -2.76 3.14
CA ALA A 82 -7.24 -3.84 2.96
C ALA A 82 -6.73 -4.90 1.97
N LEU A 83 -6.19 -4.46 0.82
CA LEU A 83 -5.61 -5.35 -0.19
C LEU A 83 -4.44 -6.16 0.39
N GLY A 84 -3.49 -5.50 1.04
CA GLY A 84 -2.33 -6.15 1.65
C GLY A 84 -2.71 -7.19 2.69
N THR A 85 -3.67 -6.85 3.55
CA THR A 85 -4.22 -7.76 4.57
C THR A 85 -4.88 -8.97 3.89
N ALA A 86 -5.80 -8.74 2.95
CA ALA A 86 -6.52 -9.82 2.28
C ALA A 86 -5.58 -10.75 1.49
N VAL A 87 -4.61 -10.20 0.76
CA VAL A 87 -3.62 -11.01 0.02
C VAL A 87 -2.75 -11.83 0.98
N ALA A 88 -2.41 -11.28 2.15
CA ALA A 88 -1.63 -12.03 3.13
C ALA A 88 -2.43 -13.20 3.75
N GLU A 89 -3.73 -13.03 4.02
CA GLU A 89 -4.60 -14.14 4.46
C GLU A 89 -4.71 -15.22 3.38
N LEU A 90 -4.91 -14.83 2.12
CA LEU A 90 -5.04 -15.76 1.00
C LEU A 90 -3.72 -16.48 0.65
N ALA A 91 -2.59 -15.89 1.03
CA ALA A 91 -1.25 -16.46 0.83
C ALA A 91 -0.72 -17.19 2.07
N ALA A 92 -1.49 -17.25 3.16
CA ALA A 92 -1.16 -18.07 4.32
C ALA A 92 -1.33 -19.56 3.97
N PRO A 93 -0.44 -20.44 4.48
CA PRO A 93 -0.54 -21.88 4.24
C PRO A 93 -1.78 -22.50 4.90
#